data_AF-A0A3B9AZ64-F1
#
_entry.id   AF-A0A3B9AZ64-F1
#
_cell.length_a   1.000
_cell.length_b   1.000
_cell.length_c   1.000
_cell.angle_alpha   90.00
_cell.angle_beta   90.00
_cell.angle_gamma   90.00
#
_symmetry.space_group_name_H-M   'P 1'
#
loop_
_entity.id
_entity.type
_entity.pdbx_description
1 polymer ?
#
loop_
_entity_poly.entity_id
_entity_poly.type
_entity_poly.pdbx_seq_one_letter_code
_entity_poly.pdbx_strand_id
1 'polypeptide(L)' 'SNKKVYKMGRYKTLKFQPEVIAGNVFNEDAKMTVWVSDDANRIPLLIESPVSVGSVKMVLKEYWGLKHNFEAKN' A
#
# COMPACT_ATOMS: atom_id res chain seq x y z
N SER A 1 10.06 -1.26 -6.67
CA SER A 1 10.08 0.19 -6.95
C SER A 1 10.42 0.97 -5.69
N ASN A 2 11.03 2.16 -5.80
CA ASN A 2 11.36 3.00 -4.64
C ASN A 2 10.27 4.05 -4.39
N LYS A 3 9.41 3.83 -3.40
CA LYS A 3 8.21 4.65 -3.15
C LYS A 3 8.39 5.53 -1.91
N LYS A 4 8.06 6.82 -2.03
CA LYS A 4 7.98 7.75 -0.90
C LYS A 4 6.67 7.53 -0.14
N VAL A 5 6.78 7.16 1.13
CA VAL A 5 5.67 7.03 2.08
C VAL A 5 5.61 8.34 2.88
N TYR A 6 4.41 8.94 2.95
CA TYR A 6 4.25 10.26 3.56
C TYR A 6 4.68 10.23 5.03
N LYS A 7 5.53 11.17 5.42
CA LYS A 7 6.16 11.27 6.77
C LYS A 7 7.03 10.08 7.22
N MET A 8 7.17 9.01 6.44
CA MET A 8 7.99 7.84 6.82
C MET A 8 9.29 7.67 6.02
N GLY A 9 9.42 8.33 4.86
CA GLY A 9 10.63 8.27 4.03
C GLY A 9 10.43 7.45 2.76
N ARG A 10 11.51 6.85 2.26
CA ARG A 10 11.51 6.07 1.00
C ARG A 10 11.75 4.59 1.28
N TYR A 11 10.97 3.74 0.61
CA TYR A 11 11.01 2.30 0.81
C TYR A 11 11.18 1.57 -0.53
N LYS A 12 11.94 0.48 -0.52
CA LYS A 12 11.87 -0.55 -1.56
C LYS A 12 10.53 -1.27 -1.41
N THR A 13 9.77 -1.32 -2.49
CA THR A 13 8.40 -1.83 -2.49
C THR A 13 8.10 -2.74 -3.66
N LEU A 14 7.21 -3.70 -3.43
CA LEU A 14 6.49 -4.43 -4.46
C LEU A 14 5.13 -3.74 -4.69
N LYS A 15 4.73 -3.62 -5.96
CA LYS A 15 3.44 -3.02 -6.33
C LYS A 15 2.47 -4.16 -6.68
N PHE A 16 1.36 -4.21 -5.97
CA PHE A 16 0.27 -5.13 -6.21
C PHE A 16 -0.94 -4.37 -6.74
N GLN A 17 -1.67 -5.03 -7.63
CA GLN A 17 -2.90 -4.52 -8.21
C GLN A 17 -3.96 -5.62 -8.07
N PRO A 18 -4.58 -5.74 -6.88
CA PRO A 18 -5.61 -6.75 -6.66
C PRO A 18 -6.85 -6.45 -7.50
N GLU A 19 -7.54 -7.50 -7.91
CA GLU A 19 -8.90 -7.39 -8.45
C GLU A 19 -9.87 -7.02 -7.33
N VAL A 20 -10.83 -6.16 -7.65
CA VAL A 20 -11.87 -5.71 -6.71
C VAL A 20 -13.23 -6.08 -7.27
N ILE A 21 -14.16 -6.39 -6.39
CA ILE A 21 -15.53 -6.72 -6.77
C ILE A 21 -16.34 -5.43 -6.84
N ALA A 22 -17.04 -5.22 -7.95
CA ALA A 22 -17.92 -4.10 -8.14
C ALA A 22 -19.07 -4.10 -7.12
N GLY A 23 -19.48 -2.92 -6.69
CA GLY A 23 -20.58 -2.74 -5.75
C GLY A 23 -20.66 -1.29 -5.28
N ASN A 24 -21.20 -1.07 -4.08
CA ASN A 24 -21.44 0.29 -3.59
C ASN A 24 -20.15 1.09 -3.35
N VAL A 25 -19.04 0.41 -3.09
CA VAL A 25 -17.74 1.02 -2.75
C VAL A 25 -16.83 1.16 -3.96
N PHE A 26 -16.86 0.19 -4.88
CA PHE A 26 -15.96 0.13 -6.03
C PHE A 26 -16.76 0.06 -7.33
N ASN A 27 -16.41 0.93 -8.28
CA ASN A 27 -16.93 0.84 -9.65
C ASN A 27 -16.33 -0.39 -10.36
N GLU A 28 -16.97 -0.88 -11.41
CA GLU A 28 -16.51 -2.06 -12.17
C GLU A 28 -15.06 -1.94 -12.66
N ASP A 29 -14.63 -0.72 -13.01
CA ASP A 29 -13.27 -0.44 -13.49
C ASP A 29 -12.28 -0.02 -12.39
N ALA A 30 -12.67 -0.11 -11.11
CA ALA A 30 -11.83 0.32 -10.01
C ALA A 30 -10.56 -0.53 -9.94
N LYS A 31 -9.39 0.13 -9.94
CA LYS A 31 -8.08 -0.52 -9.80
C LYS A 31 -7.40 -0.02 -8.54
N MET A 32 -7.42 -0.85 -7.50
CA MET A 32 -6.68 -0.58 -6.28
C MET A 32 -5.19 -0.84 -6.51
N THR A 33 -4.34 0.01 -5.94
CA THR A 33 -2.90 -0.22 -5.90
C THR A 33 -2.43 -0.32 -4.45
N VAL A 34 -1.70 -1.39 -4.14
CA VAL A 34 -1.07 -1.62 -2.84
C VAL A 34 0.45 -1.64 -3.04
N TRP A 35 1.17 -0.77 -2.34
CA TRP A 35 2.62 -0.84 -2.22
C TRP A 35 2.97 -1.55 -0.91
N VAL A 36 3.70 -2.63 -1.03
CA VAL A 36 4.12 -3.49 0.08
C VAL A 36 5.64 -3.44 0.21
N SER A 37 6.18 -3.49 1.42
CA SER A 37 7.63 -3.52 1.64
C SER A 37 8.28 -4.69 0.91
N ASP A 38 9.42 -4.41 0.28
CA ASP A 38 10.23 -5.44 -0.34
C ASP A 38 11.24 -6.01 0.66
N ASP A 39 10.71 -6.74 1.64
CA ASP A 39 11.47 -7.46 2.67
C ASP A 39 10.68 -8.69 3.15
N ALA A 40 11.23 -9.42 4.12
CA ALA A 40 10.59 -10.62 4.68
C ALA A 40 9.29 -10.33 5.45
N ASN A 41 9.04 -9.09 5.88
CA ASN A 41 7.82 -8.74 6.61
C ASN A 41 6.62 -8.48 5.68
N ARG A 42 6.86 -8.02 4.43
CA ARG A 42 5.83 -7.76 3.42
C ARG A 42 4.67 -6.88 3.95
N ILE A 43 5.02 -5.76 4.58
CA ILE A 43 4.09 -4.82 5.22
C ILE A 43 3.46 -3.90 4.17
N PRO A 44 2.13 -3.73 4.13
CA PRO A 44 1.50 -2.69 3.32
C PRO A 44 1.91 -1.28 3.79
N LEU A 45 2.53 -0.51 2.90
CA LEU A 45 3.07 0.81 3.19
C LEU A 45 2.17 1.94 2.70
N LEU A 46 1.54 1.73 1.55
CA LEU A 46 0.64 2.70 0.92
C LEU A 46 -0.44 1.94 0.15
N ILE A 47 -1.67 2.41 0.25
CA ILE A 47 -2.79 1.92 -0.56
C ILE A 47 -3.46 3.13 -1.19
N GLU A 48 -3.67 3.07 -2.50
CA GLU A 48 -4.45 4.04 -3.25
C GLU A 48 -5.59 3.28 -3.92
N SER A 49 -6.83 3.66 -3.62
CA SER A 49 -7.99 3.05 -4.24
C SER A 49 -8.96 4.12 -4.73
N PRO A 50 -9.36 4.11 -6.01
CA PRO A 50 -10.57 4.80 -6.42
C PRO A 50 -11.76 4.13 -5.73
N VAL A 51 -12.75 4.93 -5.36
CA VAL A 51 -14.03 4.47 -4.81
C VAL A 51 -15.15 5.13 -5.61
N SER A 52 -16.40 4.72 -5.37
CA SER A 52 -17.58 5.24 -6.07
C SER A 52 -17.66 6.77 -6.06
N VAL A 53 -17.24 7.42 -4.96
CA VAL A 53 -17.10 8.87 -4.87
C VAL A 53 -15.69 9.25 -4.42
N GLY A 54 -14.84 9.59 -5.38
CA GLY A 54 -13.48 10.10 -5.14
C GLY A 54 -12.43 8.99 -5.01
N SER A 55 -11.47 9.19 -4.09
CA SER A 55 -10.39 8.24 -3.87
C SER A 55 -9.95 8.22 -2.42
N VAL A 56 -9.51 7.04 -1.97
CA VAL A 56 -8.96 6.84 -0.65
C VAL A 56 -7.46 6.59 -0.79
N LYS A 57 -6.68 7.28 0.05
CA LYS A 57 -5.24 7.10 0.18
C LYS A 57 -4.90 6.76 1.62
N MET A 58 -4.43 5.54 1.85
CA MET A 58 -4.00 5.05 3.15
C MET A 58 -2.48 5.02 3.18
N VAL A 59 -1.88 5.60 4.21
CA VAL A 59 -0.43 5.65 4.42
C VAL A 59 -0.12 4.98 5.74
N LEU A 60 0.88 4.09 5.77
CA LEU A 60 1.41 3.57 7.02
C LEU A 60 1.85 4.75 7.90
N LYS A 61 1.51 4.69 9.18
CA LYS A 61 1.90 5.70 10.18
C LYS A 61 3.00 5.17 11.09
N GLU A 62 2.76 4.01 11.69
CA GLU A 62 3.63 3.34 12.67
C GLU A 62 3.49 1.82 12.53
N TYR A 63 4.52 1.08 12.95
CA TYR A 63 4.57 -0.38 12.97
C TYR A 63 5.41 -0.84 14.17
N TRP A 64 5.09 -2.00 14.74
CA TRP A 64 5.80 -2.59 15.87
C TRP A 64 5.63 -4.11 15.86
N GLY A 65 6.45 -4.82 16.64
CA GLY A 65 6.33 -6.28 16.79
C GLY A 65 6.65 -7.07 15.53
N LEU A 66 7.58 -6.57 14.69
CA LEU A 66 7.96 -7.24 13.45
C LEU A 66 8.68 -8.56 13.72
N LYS A 67 8.36 -9.58 12.91
CA LYS A 67 9.01 -10.89 12.96
C LYS A 67 10.46 -10.83 12.45
N HIS A 68 10.73 -9.96 11.48
CA HIS A 68 12.04 -9.76 10.89
C HIS A 68 12.45 -8.29 10.98
N ASN A 69 13.76 -8.02 10.86
CA ASN A 69 14.25 -6.64 10.77
C ASN A 69 13.63 -5.91 9.57
N PHE A 70 13.43 -4.61 9.72
CA PHE A 70 12.81 -3.81 8.67
C PHE A 70 13.85 -3.30 7.67
N GLU A 71 14.08 -4.09 6.63
CA GLU A 71 15.15 -3.87 5.65
C GLU A 71 14.71 -3.11 4.40
N ALA A 72 13.40 -2.92 4.22
CA ALA A 72 12.87 -2.21 3.06
C ALA A 72 13.10 -0.69 3.09
N LYS A 73 13.48 -0.11 4.24
CA LYS A 73 13.71 1.34 4.37
C LYS A 73 15.07 1.71 3.80
N ASN A 74 15.11 2.70 2.90
CA ASN A 74 16.36 3.29 2.42
C ASN A 74 16.82 4.42 3.32
#